data_AF-A0AAD7SYW0-F1
#
_entry.id   AF-A0AAD7SYW0-F1
#
_cell.length_a   1.000
_cell.length_b   1.000
_cell.length_c   1.000
_cell.angle_alpha   90.00
_cell.angle_beta   90.00
_cell.angle_gamma   90.00
#
_symmetry.space_group_name_H-M   'P 1'
#
loop_
_entity.id
_entity.type
_entity.pdbx_description
1 polymer ?
#
loop_
_entity_poly.entity_id
_entity_poly.type
_entity_poly.pdbx_seq_one_letter_code
_entity_poly.pdbx_strand_id
1 'polypeptide(L)'
;MSEETPPWGPINPATPKVQDLCNQVLPDINIQLDRKFKVVTAKKYREKTVKRNQVKSHIYYKILAKAQDDYMILVIEKPEKPEKPEKPDLKEAEFLPTK
;
A
#
# COMPACT_ATOMS: atom_id res chain seq x y z
N MET A 1 5.47 -8.84 26.54
CA MET A 1 4.65 -7.70 26.06
C MET A 1 3.93 -8.19 24.83
N SER A 2 2.60 -8.31 24.88
CA SER A 2 1.80 -8.65 23.71
C SER A 2 1.79 -7.42 22.82
N GLU A 3 2.47 -7.46 21.68
CA GLU A 3 2.32 -6.46 20.64
C GLU A 3 0.89 -6.59 20.11
N GLU A 4 -0.05 -5.88 20.72
CA GLU A 4 -1.43 -5.78 20.25
C GLU A 4 -1.40 -5.07 18.91
N THR A 5 -1.23 -5.86 17.84
CA THR A 5 -1.44 -5.37 16.49
C THR A 5 -2.80 -4.67 16.45
N PRO A 6 -2.90 -3.41 15.99
CA PRO A 6 -4.13 -2.63 16.13
C PRO A 6 -5.34 -3.39 15.55
N PRO A 7 -6.54 -3.28 16.14
CA PRO A 7 -7.70 -3.99 15.63
C PRO A 7 -8.00 -3.54 14.20
N TRP A 8 -8.50 -4.47 13.39
CA TRP A 8 -9.05 -4.11 12.08
C TRP A 8 -10.25 -3.20 12.26
N GLY A 9 -10.39 -2.22 11.37
CA GLY A 9 -11.59 -1.39 11.29
C GLY A 9 -12.85 -2.19 10.97
N PRO A 10 -14.02 -1.52 10.95
CA PRO A 10 -15.29 -2.14 10.62
C PRO A 10 -15.28 -2.77 9.21
N ILE A 11 -16.19 -3.71 8.98
CA ILE A 11 -16.41 -4.25 7.64
C ILE A 11 -17.16 -3.21 6.82
N ASN A 12 -16.54 -2.76 5.74
CA ASN A 12 -17.13 -1.84 4.78
C ASN A 12 -17.47 -2.58 3.47
N PRO A 13 -18.51 -2.15 2.73
CA PRO A 13 -18.77 -2.66 1.38
C PRO A 13 -17.64 -2.27 0.43
N ALA A 14 -17.38 -3.07 -0.61
CA ALA A 14 -16.36 -2.73 -1.59
C ALA A 14 -16.66 -1.40 -2.29
N THR A 15 -15.64 -0.54 -2.38
CA THR A 15 -15.69 0.73 -3.09
C THR A 15 -14.89 0.65 -4.40
N PRO A 16 -15.08 1.58 -5.35
CA PRO A 16 -14.30 1.60 -6.59
C PRO A 16 -12.78 1.62 -6.34
N LYS A 17 -12.32 2.33 -5.29
CA LYS A 17 -10.91 2.33 -4.88
C LYS A 17 -10.41 0.91 -4.53
N VAL A 18 -11.19 0.16 -3.76
CA VAL A 18 -10.85 -1.19 -3.33
C VAL A 18 -10.87 -2.18 -4.50
N GLN A 19 -11.81 -2.00 -5.43
CA GLN A 19 -11.87 -2.76 -6.67
C GLN A 19 -10.63 -2.50 -7.54
N ASP A 20 -10.18 -1.24 -7.61
CA ASP A 20 -8.96 -0.86 -8.33
C ASP A 20 -7.71 -1.52 -7.70
N LEU A 21 -7.60 -1.50 -6.36
CA LEU A 21 -6.54 -2.23 -5.66
C LEU A 21 -6.52 -3.71 -6.01
N CYS A 22 -7.68 -4.38 -6.06
CA CYS A 22 -7.78 -5.77 -6.49
C CYS A 22 -7.30 -5.98 -7.94
N ASN A 23 -7.61 -5.04 -8.83
CA ASN A 23 -7.17 -5.10 -10.23
C ASN A 23 -5.65 -4.90 -10.34
N GLN A 24 -5.07 -4.00 -9.53
CA GLN A 24 -3.62 -3.77 -9.49
C GLN A 24 -2.84 -5.00 -9.01
N VAL A 25 -3.34 -5.71 -8.00
CA VAL A 25 -2.68 -6.93 -7.47
C VAL A 25 -3.11 -8.22 -8.16
N LEU A 26 -4.01 -8.16 -9.14
CA LEU A 26 -4.45 -9.30 -9.95
C LEU A 26 -3.29 -10.13 -10.55
N PRO A 27 -2.27 -9.53 -11.18
CA PRO A 27 -1.13 -10.30 -11.68
C PRO A 27 -0.40 -11.06 -10.56
N ASP A 28 -0.16 -10.44 -9.40
CA ASP A 28 0.46 -11.10 -8.25
C ASP A 28 -0.40 -12.25 -7.71
N ILE A 29 -1.72 -12.06 -7.65
CA ILE A 29 -2.67 -13.11 -7.23
C ILE A 29 -2.59 -14.30 -8.18
N ASN A 30 -2.56 -14.05 -9.49
CA ASN A 30 -2.46 -15.09 -10.51
C ASN A 30 -1.15 -15.88 -10.38
N ILE A 31 -0.03 -15.20 -10.10
CA ILE A 31 1.28 -15.83 -9.88
C ILE A 31 1.28 -16.66 -8.59
N GLN A 32 0.81 -16.08 -7.47
CA GLN A 32 0.84 -16.77 -6.17
C GLN A 32 -0.08 -17.99 -6.09
N LEU A 33 -1.22 -17.93 -6.77
CA LEU A 33 -2.20 -19.02 -6.77
C LEU A 33 -2.03 -19.97 -7.96
N ASP A 34 -1.04 -19.72 -8.83
CA ASP A 34 -0.85 -20.43 -10.11
C ASP A 34 -2.17 -20.57 -10.91
N ARG A 35 -2.97 -19.50 -10.89
CA ARG A 35 -4.27 -19.41 -11.56
C ARG A 35 -4.30 -18.25 -12.54
N LYS A 36 -5.23 -18.28 -13.49
CA LYS A 36 -5.43 -17.22 -14.48
C LYS A 36 -6.82 -16.61 -14.36
N PHE A 37 -7.06 -15.90 -13.26
CA PHE A 37 -8.28 -15.15 -13.07
C PHE A 37 -8.30 -13.98 -14.06
N LYS A 38 -9.38 -13.89 -14.86
CA LYS A 38 -9.62 -12.74 -15.75
C LYS A 38 -10.20 -11.54 -15.01
N VAL A 39 -10.99 -11.81 -13.99
CA VAL A 39 -11.70 -10.80 -13.19
C VAL A 39 -11.71 -11.24 -11.73
N VAL A 40 -11.45 -10.30 -10.83
CA VAL A 40 -11.58 -10.45 -9.38
C VAL A 40 -12.47 -9.32 -8.90
N THR A 41 -13.63 -9.64 -8.32
CA THR A 41 -14.60 -8.64 -7.86
C THR A 41 -14.52 -8.47 -6.35
N ALA A 42 -14.18 -7.29 -5.88
CA ALA A 42 -14.20 -6.96 -4.45
C ALA A 42 -15.65 -6.93 -3.94
N LYS A 43 -15.92 -7.59 -2.82
CA LYS A 43 -17.24 -7.61 -2.15
C LYS A 43 -17.26 -6.73 -0.90
N LYS A 44 -16.29 -6.94 -0.01
CA LYS A 44 -16.19 -6.28 1.29
C LYS A 44 -14.73 -6.04 1.62
N TYR A 45 -14.44 -5.07 2.47
CA TYR A 45 -13.08 -4.87 2.97
C TYR A 45 -13.07 -4.43 4.43
N ARG A 46 -11.92 -4.62 5.08
CA ARG A 46 -11.56 -3.95 6.33
C ARG A 46 -10.28 -3.17 6.08
N GLU A 47 -10.18 -2.00 6.66
CA GLU A 47 -8.96 -1.22 6.65
C GLU A 47 -8.31 -1.20 8.03
N LYS A 48 -6.99 -1.01 8.06
CA LYS A 48 -6.23 -0.82 9.28
C LYS A 48 -5.06 0.09 8.98
N THR A 49 -4.99 1.20 9.69
CA THR A 49 -3.88 2.13 9.60
C THR A 49 -2.89 1.82 10.72
N VAL A 50 -1.66 1.47 10.36
CA VAL A 50 -0.57 1.25 11.30
C VAL A 50 0.40 2.43 11.19
N LYS A 51 0.42 3.27 12.22
CA LYS A 51 1.43 4.32 12.36
C LYS A 51 2.74 3.66 12.79
N ARG A 52 3.78 3.76 11.96
CA ARG A 52 5.12 3.25 12.31
C ARG A 52 5.94 4.34 12.99
N ASN A 53 5.97 5.54 12.42
CA ASN A 53 6.62 6.74 12.95
C ASN A 53 5.70 7.96 12.78
N GLN A 54 6.05 9.12 13.36
CA GLN A 54 5.30 10.38 13.28
C GLN A 54 4.92 10.85 11.85
N VAL A 55 5.62 10.34 10.81
CA VAL A 55 5.46 10.78 9.41
C VAL A 55 4.95 9.66 8.49
N LYS A 56 4.98 8.39 8.91
CA LYS A 56 4.72 7.24 8.01
C LYS A 56 3.64 6.33 8.57
N SER A 57 2.52 6.26 7.84
CA SER A 57 1.41 5.36 8.11
C SER A 57 1.30 4.33 6.99
N HIS A 58 1.30 3.05 7.34
CA HIS A 58 0.96 1.97 6.40
C HIS A 58 -0.53 1.71 6.49
N ILE A 59 -1.23 1.63 5.35
CA ILE A 59 -2.65 1.30 5.31
C ILE A 59 -2.79 -0.11 4.79
N TYR A 60 -3.39 -0.98 5.59
CA TYR A 60 -3.65 -2.37 5.27
C TYR A 60 -5.12 -2.51 4.86
N TYR A 61 -5.38 -3.15 3.73
CA TYR A 61 -6.71 -3.50 3.28
C TYR A 61 -6.84 -5.02 3.26
N LYS A 62 -7.82 -5.52 3.99
CA LYS A 62 -8.21 -6.92 3.96
C LYS A 62 -9.49 -7.03 3.16
N ILE A 63 -9.38 -7.42 1.90
CA ILE A 63 -10.45 -7.40 0.91
C ILE A 63 -10.96 -8.83 0.71
N LEU A 64 -12.26 -9.03 0.89
CA LEU A 64 -12.95 -10.24 0.45
C LEU A 64 -13.34 -10.05 -1.01
N ALA A 65 -12.74 -10.82 -1.91
CA ALA A 65 -13.00 -10.74 -3.33
C ALA A 65 -13.46 -12.09 -3.88
N LYS A 66 -14.31 -12.05 -4.89
CA LYS A 66 -14.80 -13.23 -5.60
C LYS A 66 -14.18 -13.29 -6.98
N ALA A 67 -13.54 -14.41 -7.27
CA ALA A 67 -13.12 -14.78 -8.61
C ALA A 67 -13.94 -16.02 -9.00
N GLN A 68 -13.29 -17.18 -9.06
CA GLN A 68 -13.98 -18.48 -9.15
C GLN A 68 -14.56 -18.88 -7.79
N ASP A 69 -13.78 -18.70 -6.73
CA ASP A 69 -14.15 -18.86 -5.32
C ASP A 69 -14.06 -17.52 -4.59
N ASP A 70 -14.42 -17.51 -3.30
CA ASP A 70 -14.21 -16.37 -2.41
C ASP A 70 -12.77 -16.40 -1.83
N TYR A 71 -12.01 -15.34 -2.08
CA TYR A 71 -10.62 -15.17 -1.65
C TYR A 71 -10.47 -13.95 -0.75
N MET A 72 -9.47 -14.00 0.12
CA MET A 72 -9.15 -12.90 1.03
C MET A 72 -7.78 -12.33 0.67
N ILE A 73 -7.79 -11.11 0.14
CA ILE A 73 -6.61 -10.41 -0.39
C ILE A 73 -6.16 -9.40 0.65
N LEU A 74 -4.88 -9.46 1.03
CA LEU A 74 -4.25 -8.48 1.91
C LEU A 74 -3.40 -7.53 1.07
N VAL A 75 -3.83 -6.27 0.96
CA VAL A 75 -3.08 -5.21 0.26
C VAL A 75 -2.48 -4.27 1.30
N ILE A 76 -1.23 -3.88 1.09
CA ILE A 76 -0.52 -2.95 1.98
C ILE A 76 -0.13 -1.73 1.16
N GLU A 77 -0.84 -0.62 1.34
CA GLU A 77 -0.42 0.69 0.85
C GLU A 77 0.70 1.19 1.76
N LYS A 78 1.93 1.20 1.24
CA LYS A 78 3.07 1.85 1.89
C LYS A 78 2.97 3.35 1.60
N PRO A 79 3.29 4.22 2.57
CA PRO A 79 3.35 5.65 2.33
C PRO A 79 4.39 5.89 1.24
N GLU A 80 4.05 6.70 0.25
CA GLU A 80 5.04 7.22 -0.69
C GLU A 80 6.22 7.76 0.11
N LYS A 81 7.44 7.33 -0.24
CA LYS A 81 8.63 7.90 0.36
C LYS A 81 8.50 9.41 0.18
N PRO A 82 8.75 10.24 1.20
CA PRO A 82 9.01 11.65 0.92
C PRO A 82 10.12 11.67 -0.12
N GLU A 83 9.86 12.30 -1.27
CA GLU A 83 10.90 12.64 -2.22
C GLU A 83 12.08 13.17 -1.40
N LYS A 84 13.25 12.57 -1.60
CA LYS A 84 14.49 13.08 -1.00
C LYS A 84 14.45 14.60 -1.24
N PRO A 85 14.71 15.46 -0.23
CA PRO A 85 14.98 16.85 -0.54
C PRO A 85 16.12 16.80 -1.56
N GLU A 86 15.82 17.29 -2.76
CA GLU A 86 16.81 17.56 -3.79
C GLU A 86 17.92 18.31 -3.04
N LYS A 87 19.12 17.70 -2.95
CA LYS A 87 20.26 18.39 -2.33
C LYS A 87 20.32 19.75 -3.02
N PRO A 88 20.34 20.89 -2.30
CA PRO A 88 20.68 22.12 -2.97
C PRO A 88 22.02 21.87 -3.63
N ASP A 89 22.06 22.03 -4.95
CA ASP A 89 23.26 22.01 -5.75
C ASP A 89 24.23 22.96 -5.03
N LEU A 90 25.24 22.38 -4.36
CA LEU A 90 26.32 23.17 -3.78
C LEU A 90 27.01 23.77 -5.00
N LYS A 91 26.56 24.96 -5.40
CA LYS A 91 27.32 25.82 -6.31
C LYS A 91 28.70 25.89 -5.68
N GLU A 92 29.66 25.30 -6.39
CA GLU A 92 31.08 25.36 -6.06
C GLU A 92 31.37 26.76 -5.56
N ALA A 93 31.77 26.86 -4.30
CA ALA A 93 32.26 28.13 -3.78
C ALA A 93 33.54 28.43 -4.56
N GLU A 94 33.44 29.27 -5.58
CA GLU A 94 34.59 29.88 -6.23
C GLU A 94 35.39 30.62 -5.17
N PHE A 95 36.48 30.00 -4.72
CA PHE A 95 37.48 30.66 -3.91
C PHE A 95 38.25 31.61 -4.83
N LEU A 96 37.93 32.90 -4.77
CA LEU A 96 38.77 33.94 -5.34
C LEU A 96 40.07 34.03 -4.52
N PRO A 97 41.25 33.85 -5.12
CA PRO A 97 42.50 34.06 -4.42
C PRO A 97 42.65 35.56 -4.10
N THR A 98 42.87 35.86 -2.83
CA THR A 98 43.35 37.19 -2.41
C THR A 98 44.86 37.14 -2.26
N LYS A 99 45.57 37.44 -3.35
CA LYS A 99 46.80 38.25 -3.41
C LYS A 99 47.38 38.31 -4.81
#